data_AF-A0A072U810-F1
#
_entry.id   AF-A0A072U810-F1
#
_cell.length_a   1.000
_cell.length_b   1.000
_cell.length_c   1.000
_cell.angle_alpha   90.00
_cell.angle_beta   90.00
_cell.angle_gamma   90.00
#
_symmetry.space_group_name_H-M   'P 1'
#
loop_
_entity.id
_entity.type
_entity.pdbx_description
1 polymer ?
#
loop_
_entity_poly.entity_id
_entity_poly.type
_entity_poly.pdbx_seq_one_letter_code
_entity_poly.pdbx_strand_id
1 'polypeptide(L)'
;MGDLTSCWDDIDKILKNQFGEIQGSFRRSITVMGYVSKAALGFIDDEFELSRRFGFAKEDCGCVQMATFGLPCACILAEKRKKKLPILLDEIHPHLRRLSVIGEEVYANFSVTEEWDAVQKRIKRAPYKMKLFIKYKLLELGFPEETMLKPPSRKVATKGAPKRVKSAPKTRSTGRIPSRWETIDAQNPNSQCSHANSNEPYLQIPYISQIPNLMRPYIEDIVNVKGDGNCGFRVVARHMRLNEDSHVLVRHALINELKNHKSDYFPFYATEKRYKEIFDGLHPPTSKNGDAPPAKWLTSPDMGPIMASCYNRAVVLLTFPKMGGACETYFPIQSAPPLNPHSNIMCFCLIPEHFLHAKLKENCSLPPPFNEWMTHKIGEAEQWLFQFLDRQTAFDELMSKEPMPPKKPTNEHNPINLDTPEKPKQEIEVMDEDEDYAISLV
;
A
#
# COMPACT_ATOMS: atom_id res chain seq x y z
N MET A 1 -30.39 64.46 -5.54
CA MET A 1 -29.46 64.21 -6.66
C MET A 1 -28.05 64.35 -6.09
N GLY A 2 -27.34 63.24 -5.91
CA GLY A 2 -25.91 63.28 -5.57
C GLY A 2 -25.12 63.34 -6.87
N ASP A 3 -24.26 64.33 -7.01
CA ASP A 3 -23.41 64.51 -8.18
C ASP A 3 -22.25 63.50 -8.12
N LEU A 4 -21.96 62.85 -9.25
CA LEU A 4 -20.95 61.80 -9.35
C LEU A 4 -19.55 62.32 -8.97
N THR A 5 -19.33 63.63 -9.14
CA THR A 5 -18.10 64.35 -8.77
C THR A 5 -17.85 64.37 -7.26
N SER A 6 -18.87 64.48 -6.41
CA SER A 6 -18.65 64.50 -4.95
C SER A 6 -18.32 63.12 -4.38
N CYS A 7 -18.74 62.04 -5.05
CA CYS A 7 -18.37 60.67 -4.66
C CYS A 7 -16.92 60.33 -5.04
N TRP A 8 -16.35 60.96 -6.07
CA TRP A 8 -14.96 60.70 -6.48
C TRP A 8 -13.94 61.18 -5.45
N ASP A 9 -14.18 62.33 -4.82
CA ASP A 9 -13.28 62.85 -3.79
C ASP A 9 -13.25 61.95 -2.55
N ASP A 10 -14.40 61.39 -2.17
CA ASP A 10 -14.51 60.42 -1.08
C ASP A 10 -13.81 59.09 -1.42
N ILE A 11 -13.97 58.60 -2.65
CA ILE A 11 -13.28 57.40 -3.14
C ILE A 11 -11.76 57.62 -3.20
N ASP A 12 -11.30 58.75 -3.73
CA ASP A 12 -9.87 59.10 -3.80
C ASP A 12 -9.26 59.23 -2.40
N LYS A 13 -10.00 59.79 -1.44
CA LYS A 13 -9.58 59.86 -0.04
C LYS A 13 -9.49 58.47 0.61
N ILE A 14 -10.43 57.58 0.33
CA ILE A 14 -10.39 56.18 0.80
C ILE A 14 -9.18 55.46 0.20
N LEU A 15 -8.95 55.61 -1.11
CA LEU A 15 -7.82 54.98 -1.81
C LEU A 15 -6.48 55.51 -1.30
N LYS A 16 -6.35 56.83 -1.08
CA LYS A 16 -5.15 57.44 -0.49
C LYS A 16 -4.90 56.95 0.94
N ASN A 17 -5.95 56.78 1.74
CA ASN A 17 -5.83 56.23 3.08
C ASN A 17 -5.39 54.76 3.05
N GLN A 18 -6.00 53.92 2.21
CA GLN A 18 -5.58 52.52 2.06
C GLN A 18 -4.14 52.41 1.54
N PHE A 19 -3.76 53.25 0.58
CA PHE A 19 -2.39 53.28 0.09
C PHE A 19 -1.40 53.74 1.17
N GLY A 20 -1.78 54.72 2.00
CA GLY A 20 -1.00 55.16 3.15
C GLY A 20 -0.86 54.09 4.24
N GLU A 21 -1.91 53.32 4.51
CA GLU A 21 -1.89 52.19 5.43
C GLU A 21 -0.99 51.05 4.94
N ILE A 22 -1.06 50.73 3.64
CA ILE A 22 -0.21 49.74 2.99
C ILE A 22 1.25 50.19 3.03
N GLN A 23 1.55 51.44 2.63
CA GLN A 23 2.90 51.99 2.71
C GLN A 23 3.42 52.06 4.16
N GLY A 24 2.56 52.38 5.11
CA GLY A 24 2.88 52.37 6.55
C GLY A 24 3.16 50.97 7.08
N SER A 25 2.46 49.94 6.57
CA SER A 25 2.74 48.53 6.86
C SER A 25 4.11 48.11 6.33
N PHE A 26 4.42 48.43 5.06
CA PHE A 26 5.71 48.12 4.46
C PHE A 26 6.88 48.85 5.15
N ARG A 27 6.70 50.09 5.60
CA ARG A 27 7.72 50.82 6.38
C ARG A 27 7.98 50.25 7.78
N ARG A 28 7.08 49.43 8.31
CA ARG A 28 7.20 48.76 9.62
C ARG A 28 7.73 47.33 9.51
N SER A 29 7.81 46.78 8.29
CA SER A 29 8.35 45.46 8.00
C SER A 29 9.87 45.48 7.80
N ILE A 30 10.56 44.39 8.19
CA ILE A 30 11.93 44.14 7.76
C ILE A 30 11.90 43.21 6.54
N THR A 31 12.59 43.59 5.47
CA THR A 31 12.62 42.79 4.24
C THR A 31 13.70 41.72 4.35
N VAL A 32 13.32 40.45 4.14
CA VAL A 32 14.26 39.34 3.93
C VAL A 32 14.59 39.28 2.44
N MET A 33 15.88 39.45 2.11
CA MET A 33 16.32 39.44 0.70
C MET A 33 16.64 38.01 0.25
N GLY A 34 15.62 37.28 -0.19
CA GLY A 34 15.73 35.98 -0.87
C GLY A 34 14.88 34.84 -0.27
N TYR A 35 15.17 33.59 -0.64
CA TYR A 35 14.37 32.42 -0.27
C TYR A 35 14.93 31.70 0.96
N VAL A 36 14.10 31.56 1.99
CA VAL A 36 14.41 30.80 3.21
C VAL A 36 13.26 29.84 3.53
N SER A 37 13.52 28.80 4.33
CA SER A 37 12.47 27.83 4.67
C SER A 37 11.32 28.46 5.45
N LYS A 38 10.10 27.93 5.29
CA LYS A 38 8.91 28.39 6.04
C LYS A 38 9.11 28.34 7.56
N ALA A 39 9.84 27.33 8.04
CA ALA A 39 10.21 27.22 9.46
C ALA A 39 11.19 28.34 9.89
N ALA A 40 12.18 28.67 9.05
CA ALA A 40 13.09 29.78 9.32
C ALA A 40 12.37 31.13 9.34
N LEU A 41 11.38 31.34 8.45
CA LEU A 41 10.52 32.53 8.50
C LEU A 41 9.76 32.63 9.81
N GLY A 42 9.18 31.52 10.30
CA GLY A 42 8.48 31.51 11.58
C GLY A 42 9.38 31.91 12.75
N PHE A 43 10.59 31.34 12.82
CA PHE A 43 11.55 31.70 13.87
C PHE A 43 12.05 33.16 13.77
N ILE A 44 12.23 33.68 12.55
CA ILE A 44 12.58 35.09 12.35
C ILE A 44 11.44 36.01 12.77
N ASP A 45 10.18 35.63 12.50
CA ASP A 45 8.99 36.40 12.85
C ASP A 45 8.79 36.48 14.37
N ASP A 46 8.95 35.35 15.07
CA ASP A 46 8.88 35.30 16.53
C ASP A 46 9.92 36.23 17.18
N GLU A 47 11.18 36.18 16.71
CA GLU A 47 12.25 37.05 17.18
C GLU A 47 12.06 38.51 16.75
N PHE A 48 11.45 38.76 15.59
CA PHE A 48 11.14 40.10 15.12
C PHE A 48 10.08 40.75 16.02
N GLU A 49 9.04 40.04 16.41
CA GLU A 49 8.04 40.52 17.36
C GLU A 49 8.64 40.78 18.75
N LEU A 50 9.54 39.93 19.22
CA LEU A 50 10.31 40.19 20.45
C LEU A 50 11.13 41.48 20.34
N SER A 51 11.80 41.71 19.20
CA SER A 51 12.58 42.93 18.96
C SER A 51 11.74 44.21 18.93
N ARG A 52 10.42 44.10 18.67
CA ARG A 52 9.47 45.22 18.71
C ARG A 52 9.03 45.53 20.13
N ARG A 53 8.82 44.47 20.93
CA ARG A 53 8.35 44.58 22.33
C ARG A 53 9.45 45.05 23.26
N PHE A 54 10.67 44.60 23.05
CA PHE A 54 11.81 44.89 23.89
C PHE A 54 12.93 45.47 23.04
N GLY A 55 13.36 46.70 23.35
CA GLY A 55 14.51 47.32 22.71
C GLY A 55 15.81 46.70 23.23
N PHE A 56 16.13 45.47 22.80
CA PHE A 56 17.29 44.74 23.30
C PHE A 56 18.62 45.46 23.01
N ALA A 57 19.46 45.65 24.03
CA ALA A 57 20.89 45.82 23.83
C ALA A 57 21.52 44.45 23.52
N LYS A 58 22.68 44.44 22.86
CA LYS A 58 23.37 43.19 22.47
C LYS A 58 23.67 42.30 23.68
N GLU A 59 23.88 42.93 24.84
CA GLU A 59 24.21 42.31 26.12
C GLU A 59 23.03 41.53 26.73
N ASP A 60 21.79 41.99 26.50
CA ASP A 60 20.59 41.46 27.18
C ASP A 60 19.92 40.30 26.44
N CYS A 61 20.24 40.10 25.16
CA CYS A 61 19.49 39.18 24.31
C CYS A 61 19.95 37.71 24.38
N GLY A 62 21.18 37.45 24.82
CA GLY A 62 21.75 36.08 24.89
C GLY A 62 21.95 35.35 23.55
N CYS A 63 21.52 35.93 22.42
CA CYS A 63 21.76 35.49 21.04
C CYS A 63 21.51 33.99 20.75
N VAL A 64 20.60 33.33 21.46
CA VAL A 64 20.40 31.86 21.38
C VAL A 64 20.04 31.40 19.96
N GLN A 65 19.20 32.15 19.23
CA GLN A 65 18.84 31.82 17.85
C GLN A 65 20.02 31.86 16.88
N MET A 66 20.89 32.85 17.07
CA MET A 66 22.11 32.99 16.28
C MET A 66 23.11 31.88 16.64
N ALA A 67 23.25 31.54 17.92
CA ALA A 67 24.17 30.49 18.37
C ALA A 67 23.71 29.07 17.99
N THR A 68 22.40 28.80 18.03
CA THR A 68 21.83 27.45 17.89
C THR A 68 21.44 27.14 16.45
N PHE A 69 20.83 28.11 15.75
CA PHE A 69 20.27 27.91 14.41
C PHE A 69 20.95 28.78 13.35
N GLY A 70 21.81 29.72 13.77
CA GLY A 70 22.42 30.72 12.89
C GLY A 70 21.39 31.60 12.21
N LEU A 71 20.35 32.00 12.94
CA LEU A 71 19.34 32.97 12.53
C LEU A 71 19.49 34.30 13.29
N PRO A 72 19.11 35.45 12.69
CA PRO A 72 19.12 36.73 13.39
C PRO A 72 18.27 36.69 14.68
N CYS A 73 18.90 36.96 15.84
CA CYS A 73 18.19 37.18 17.11
C CYS A 73 17.41 38.49 17.11
N ALA A 74 16.50 38.65 18.08
CA ALA A 74 15.80 39.89 18.36
C ALA A 74 16.74 41.11 18.49
N CYS A 75 17.94 40.93 19.06
CA CYS A 75 18.96 41.96 19.12
C CYS A 75 19.43 42.49 17.75
N ILE A 76 19.80 41.58 16.86
CA ILE A 76 20.27 41.89 15.50
C ILE A 76 19.14 42.51 14.68
N LEU A 77 17.92 41.99 14.85
CA LEU A 77 16.71 42.51 14.18
C LEU A 77 16.35 43.92 14.66
N ALA A 78 16.49 44.21 15.96
CA ALA A 78 16.28 45.55 16.51
C ALA A 78 17.27 46.56 15.93
N GLU A 79 18.55 46.19 15.81
CA GLU A 79 19.59 47.04 15.23
C GLU A 79 19.36 47.28 13.72
N LYS A 80 19.05 46.23 12.96
CA LYS A 80 18.73 46.34 11.53
C LYS A 80 17.49 47.19 11.28
N ARG A 81 16.46 47.08 12.12
CA ARG A 81 15.28 47.96 12.06
C ARG A 81 15.64 49.42 12.30
N LYS A 82 16.45 49.73 13.34
CA LYS A 82 16.92 51.10 13.62
C LYS A 82 17.68 51.69 12.42
N LYS A 83 18.51 50.88 11.77
CA LYS A 83 19.32 51.27 10.61
C LYS A 83 18.60 51.13 9.26
N LYS A 84 17.34 50.64 9.24
CA LYS A 84 16.55 50.31 8.05
C LYS A 84 17.28 49.41 7.05
N LEU A 85 18.03 48.43 7.56
CA LEU A 85 18.77 47.47 6.76
C LEU A 85 17.95 46.17 6.59
N PRO A 86 18.02 45.53 5.40
CA PRO A 86 17.40 44.22 5.20
C PRO A 86 18.16 43.11 5.94
N ILE A 87 17.50 41.96 6.08
CA ILE A 87 18.17 40.71 6.46
C ILE A 87 18.78 40.14 5.18
N LEU A 88 20.10 40.05 5.15
CA LEU A 88 20.81 39.50 4.00
C LEU A 88 20.87 37.98 4.13
N LEU A 89 20.78 37.30 2.99
CA LEU A 89 20.82 35.84 2.92
C LEU A 89 22.11 35.26 3.50
N ASP A 90 23.23 35.99 3.36
CA ASP A 90 24.54 35.62 3.89
C ASP A 90 24.66 35.68 5.42
N GLU A 91 23.66 36.24 6.11
CA GLU A 91 23.58 36.31 7.57
C GLU A 91 22.84 35.12 8.19
N ILE A 92 22.14 34.31 7.38
CA ILE A 92 21.36 33.14 7.81
C ILE A 92 22.22 31.88 7.64
N HIS A 93 22.17 30.87 8.50
CA HIS A 93 23.01 29.69 8.33
C HIS A 93 22.76 28.95 6.99
N PRO A 94 23.79 28.49 6.25
CA PRO A 94 23.63 27.81 4.96
C PRO A 94 22.70 26.59 4.97
N HIS A 95 22.55 25.91 6.12
CA HIS A 95 21.57 24.82 6.27
C HIS A 95 20.12 25.30 6.12
N LEU A 96 19.81 26.51 6.57
CA LEU A 96 18.48 27.13 6.50
C LEU A 96 18.27 27.94 5.21
N ARG A 97 19.37 28.25 4.49
CA ARG A 97 19.33 28.73 3.10
C ARG A 97 19.02 27.65 2.08
N ARG A 98 19.01 26.36 2.47
CA ARG A 98 18.69 25.24 1.57
C ARG A 98 17.18 25.09 1.36
N LEU A 99 16.61 26.15 0.78
CA LEU A 99 15.49 26.18 -0.14
C LEU A 99 15.83 27.20 -1.25
N SER A 100 17.06 27.13 -1.75
CA SER A 100 17.47 27.78 -2.98
C SER A 100 16.91 26.95 -4.13
N VAL A 101 15.69 27.26 -4.57
CA VAL A 101 15.35 27.03 -5.98
C VAL A 101 16.18 28.07 -6.72
N ILE A 102 17.32 27.66 -7.25
CA ILE A 102 18.16 28.53 -8.08
C ILE A 102 17.27 28.94 -9.25
N GLY A 103 16.85 30.21 -9.29
CA GLY A 103 16.39 30.82 -10.52
C GLY A 103 17.63 30.99 -11.40
N GLU A 104 17.84 30.07 -12.32
CA GLU A 104 18.79 30.29 -13.41
C GLU A 104 18.31 31.49 -14.25
N GLU A 105 19.26 32.35 -14.63
CA GLU A 105 19.05 33.33 -15.69
C GLU A 105 18.57 32.57 -16.93
N VAL A 106 17.31 32.79 -17.29
CA VAL A 106 16.69 32.13 -18.45
C VAL A 106 17.42 32.62 -19.69
N TYR A 107 18.23 31.75 -20.29
CA TYR A 107 18.65 31.88 -21.68
C TYR A 107 17.38 31.95 -22.52
N ALA A 108 17.02 33.15 -23.00
CA ALA A 108 15.74 33.43 -23.66
C ALA A 108 15.55 32.74 -25.03
N ASN A 109 16.37 31.73 -25.36
CA ASN A 109 16.33 31.03 -26.63
C ASN A 109 16.47 29.50 -26.49
N PHE A 110 16.29 28.93 -25.30
CA PHE A 110 16.26 27.47 -25.15
C PHE A 110 14.93 26.91 -25.67
N SER A 111 14.96 26.29 -26.84
CA SER A 111 13.85 25.52 -27.40
C SER A 111 14.28 24.07 -27.59
N VAL A 112 13.38 23.14 -27.28
CA VAL A 112 13.57 21.68 -27.45
C VAL A 112 12.60 21.09 -28.47
N THR A 113 12.00 21.93 -29.31
CA THR A 113 10.93 21.54 -30.23
C THR A 113 11.42 20.56 -31.29
N GLU A 114 12.63 20.74 -31.82
CA GLU A 114 13.17 19.86 -32.88
C GLU A 114 13.50 18.46 -32.33
N GLU A 115 14.07 18.40 -31.14
CA GLU A 115 14.36 17.17 -30.41
C GLU A 115 13.06 16.45 -30.02
N TRP A 116 12.04 17.20 -29.58
CA TRP A 116 10.72 16.64 -29.25
C TRP A 116 10.03 16.05 -30.48
N ASP A 117 10.06 16.74 -31.61
CA ASP A 117 9.49 16.24 -32.86
C ASP A 117 10.21 14.98 -33.37
N ALA A 118 11.53 14.91 -33.19
CA ALA A 118 12.31 13.72 -33.49
C ALA A 118 11.91 12.53 -32.60
N VAL A 119 11.70 12.76 -31.30
CA VAL A 119 11.20 11.75 -30.35
C VAL A 119 9.80 11.29 -30.73
N GLN A 120 8.88 12.20 -31.08
CA GLN A 120 7.53 11.85 -31.53
C GLN A 120 7.56 11.00 -32.81
N LYS A 121 8.39 11.35 -33.80
CA LYS A 121 8.58 10.52 -35.01
C LYS A 121 9.11 9.12 -34.68
N ARG A 122 10.06 9.02 -33.74
CA ARG A 122 10.62 7.73 -33.28
C ARG A 122 9.56 6.88 -32.57
N ILE A 123 8.71 7.47 -31.74
CA ILE A 123 7.60 6.77 -31.07
C ILE A 123 6.59 6.25 -32.09
N LYS A 124 6.25 7.04 -33.13
CA LYS A 124 5.29 6.60 -34.16
C LYS A 124 5.80 5.36 -34.91
N ARG A 125 7.11 5.30 -35.21
CA ARG A 125 7.75 4.21 -35.97
C ARG A 125 8.17 2.98 -35.15
N ALA A 126 8.26 3.09 -33.82
CA ALA A 126 8.73 2.00 -32.97
C ALA A 126 7.65 0.90 -32.76
N PRO A 127 8.03 -0.37 -32.48
CA PRO A 127 7.09 -1.40 -32.07
C PRO A 127 6.47 -1.12 -30.68
N TYR A 128 5.27 -1.64 -30.41
CA TYR A 128 4.44 -1.25 -29.25
C TYR A 128 5.17 -1.34 -27.90
N LYS A 129 5.93 -2.42 -27.66
CA LYS A 129 6.72 -2.61 -26.43
C LYS A 129 7.74 -1.49 -26.20
N MET A 130 8.35 -0.98 -27.27
CA MET A 130 9.29 0.15 -27.21
C MET A 130 8.57 1.49 -27.05
N LYS A 131 7.35 1.64 -27.61
CA LYS A 131 6.51 2.83 -27.35
C LYS A 131 6.16 2.96 -25.88
N LEU A 132 5.83 1.84 -25.23
CA LEU A 132 5.50 1.81 -23.81
C LEU A 132 6.70 2.21 -22.95
N PHE A 133 7.89 1.67 -23.26
CA PHE A 133 9.13 2.06 -22.59
C PHE A 133 9.44 3.56 -22.74
N ILE A 134 9.34 4.09 -23.96
CA ILE A 134 9.56 5.52 -24.21
C ILE A 134 8.51 6.36 -23.48
N LYS A 135 7.24 5.93 -23.44
CA LYS A 135 6.17 6.60 -22.68
C LYS A 135 6.51 6.67 -21.19
N TYR A 136 6.98 5.58 -20.60
CA TYR A 136 7.41 5.58 -19.20
C TYR A 136 8.58 6.54 -18.96
N LYS A 137 9.60 6.55 -19.84
CA LYS A 137 10.71 7.51 -19.71
C LYS A 137 10.30 8.97 -19.90
N LEU A 138 9.33 9.24 -20.77
CA LEU A 138 8.75 10.59 -20.90
C LEU A 138 7.92 10.98 -19.67
N LEU A 139 7.25 10.02 -19.01
CA LEU A 139 6.58 10.28 -17.74
C LEU A 139 7.58 10.64 -16.64
N GLU A 140 8.73 9.94 -16.55
CA GLU A 140 9.80 10.30 -15.60
C GLU A 140 10.34 11.72 -15.83
N LEU A 141 10.42 12.17 -17.11
CA LEU A 141 10.92 13.50 -17.47
C LEU A 141 9.87 14.60 -17.31
N GLY A 142 8.60 14.32 -17.66
CA GLY A 142 7.51 15.29 -17.61
C GLY A 142 6.87 15.43 -16.23
N PHE A 143 6.97 14.39 -15.39
CA PHE A 143 6.37 14.32 -14.06
C PHE A 143 7.38 13.75 -13.04
N PRO A 144 8.48 14.49 -12.74
CA PRO A 144 9.54 14.00 -11.88
C PRO A 144 9.09 13.71 -10.43
N GLU A 145 7.96 14.27 -10.00
CA GLU A 145 7.32 14.02 -8.70
C GLU A 145 6.75 12.59 -8.57
N GLU A 146 6.50 11.92 -9.70
CA GLU A 146 6.03 10.53 -9.74
C GLU A 146 7.20 9.51 -9.70
N THR A 147 8.44 9.97 -9.87
CA THR A 147 9.65 9.13 -9.79
C THR A 147 10.22 9.02 -8.37
N MET A 148 9.88 7.92 -7.69
CA MET A 148 10.30 7.60 -6.32
C MET A 148 11.69 6.95 -6.23
N LEU A 149 12.73 7.54 -6.83
CA LEU A 149 14.10 7.07 -6.58
C LEU A 149 14.59 7.59 -5.22
N LYS A 150 14.85 6.67 -4.28
CA LYS A 150 15.52 6.98 -3.01
C LYS A 150 17.04 6.87 -3.17
N PRO A 151 17.85 7.71 -2.48
CA PRO A 151 19.30 7.60 -2.54
C PRO A 151 19.81 6.29 -1.91
N PRO A 152 20.96 5.74 -2.35
CA PRO A 152 21.46 4.47 -1.85
C PRO A 152 21.84 4.55 -0.37
N SER A 153 21.60 3.47 0.39
CA SER A 153 21.98 3.40 1.80
C SER A 153 23.50 3.37 1.99
N ARG A 154 24.00 4.03 3.04
CA ARG A 154 25.43 4.10 3.38
C ARG A 154 26.01 2.71 3.65
N LYS A 155 27.22 2.46 3.13
CA LYS A 155 27.98 1.22 3.30
C LYS A 155 28.20 0.88 4.78
N VAL A 156 27.86 -0.35 5.17
CA VAL A 156 28.11 -0.91 6.50
C VAL A 156 29.58 -1.33 6.61
N ALA A 157 30.23 -0.99 7.72
CA ALA A 157 31.61 -1.38 8.02
C ALA A 157 31.70 -2.89 8.31
N THR A 158 32.59 -3.59 7.59
CA THR A 158 32.90 -5.01 7.78
C THR A 158 33.78 -5.22 9.01
N LYS A 159 33.29 -5.98 10.00
CA LYS A 159 34.03 -6.39 11.20
C LYS A 159 35.14 -7.38 10.81
N GLY A 160 36.38 -7.09 11.24
CA GLY A 160 37.56 -7.93 11.06
C GLY A 160 37.54 -9.25 11.86
N ALA A 161 38.39 -10.18 11.44
CA ALA A 161 38.49 -11.57 11.89
C ALA A 161 39.06 -11.76 13.33
N PRO A 162 38.68 -12.82 14.06
CA PRO A 162 39.16 -13.06 15.42
C PRO A 162 40.53 -13.78 15.48
N LYS A 163 41.39 -13.38 16.43
CA LYS A 163 42.70 -13.99 16.73
C LYS A 163 42.56 -15.28 17.56
N ARG A 164 43.32 -16.30 17.17
CA ARG A 164 43.53 -17.59 17.86
C ARG A 164 44.34 -17.44 19.15
N VAL A 165 43.94 -18.13 20.22
CA VAL A 165 44.76 -18.37 21.42
C VAL A 165 45.17 -19.85 21.48
N LYS A 166 46.43 -20.09 21.86
CA LYS A 166 47.16 -21.36 21.86
C LYS A 166 46.82 -22.27 23.05
N SER A 167 46.91 -23.58 22.83
CA SER A 167 46.71 -24.68 23.78
C SER A 167 48.03 -25.20 24.39
N ALA A 168 47.96 -25.79 25.60
CA ALA A 168 48.95 -26.73 26.18
C ALA A 168 48.43 -27.39 27.50
N PRO A 169 48.94 -28.59 27.91
CA PRO A 169 48.06 -29.74 28.19
C PRO A 169 48.38 -30.62 29.46
N LYS A 170 47.54 -31.68 29.63
CA LYS A 170 47.65 -32.94 30.43
C LYS A 170 46.95 -32.90 31.80
N THR A 171 46.19 -33.92 32.25
CA THR A 171 46.54 -35.36 32.38
C THR A 171 45.33 -36.32 32.39
N ARG A 172 45.63 -37.61 32.12
CA ARG A 172 44.78 -38.81 31.96
C ARG A 172 43.70 -39.05 33.04
N SER A 173 42.51 -39.42 32.59
CA SER A 173 41.74 -40.58 33.10
C SER A 173 40.76 -41.04 32.01
N THR A 174 40.69 -42.35 31.76
CA THR A 174 39.80 -42.98 30.78
C THR A 174 38.36 -42.96 31.29
N GLY A 175 37.56 -42.02 30.79
CA GLY A 175 36.11 -41.99 30.97
C GLY A 175 35.48 -41.49 29.67
N ARG A 176 34.44 -42.18 29.19
CA ARG A 176 33.65 -41.75 28.02
C ARG A 176 33.07 -40.37 28.33
N ILE A 177 33.35 -39.38 27.49
CA ILE A 177 32.79 -38.02 27.62
C ILE A 177 31.32 -38.10 27.19
N PRO A 178 30.35 -37.85 28.09
CA PRO A 178 28.95 -37.71 27.69
C PRO A 178 28.81 -36.49 26.80
N SER A 179 27.96 -36.59 25.78
CA SER A 179 27.66 -35.46 24.92
C SER A 179 26.96 -34.36 25.74
N ARG A 180 27.09 -33.11 25.29
CA ARG A 180 26.48 -31.94 25.94
C ARG A 180 24.98 -32.13 26.20
N TRP A 181 24.31 -32.90 25.36
CA TRP A 181 22.89 -33.25 25.47
C TRP A 181 22.61 -34.22 26.63
N GLU A 182 23.46 -35.23 26.83
CA GLU A 182 23.34 -36.18 27.95
C GLU A 182 23.57 -35.52 29.32
N THR A 183 24.33 -34.41 29.37
CA THR A 183 24.53 -33.64 30.62
C THR A 183 23.33 -32.76 30.96
N ILE A 184 22.61 -32.29 29.93
CA ILE A 184 21.43 -31.42 30.07
C ILE A 184 20.22 -32.25 30.50
N ASP A 185 20.02 -33.43 29.91
CA ASP A 185 18.89 -34.32 30.22
C ASP A 185 18.98 -34.93 31.63
N ALA A 186 20.20 -35.20 32.12
CA ALA A 186 20.41 -35.69 33.49
C ALA A 186 20.14 -34.65 34.58
N GLN A 187 20.18 -33.35 34.25
CA GLN A 187 19.96 -32.25 35.19
C GLN A 187 18.50 -31.80 35.29
N ASN A 188 17.59 -32.31 34.45
CA ASN A 188 16.16 -32.00 34.55
C ASN A 188 15.27 -33.22 34.19
N PRO A 189 15.09 -34.19 35.11
CA PRO A 189 14.17 -35.31 34.88
C PRO A 189 12.68 -34.92 34.91
N ASN A 190 12.34 -33.66 35.16
CA ASN A 190 10.95 -33.18 35.23
C ASN A 190 10.86 -31.72 34.80
N SER A 191 10.58 -31.46 33.53
CA SER A 191 10.00 -30.19 33.11
C SER A 191 8.81 -30.49 32.21
N GLN A 192 7.67 -30.67 32.86
CA GLN A 192 6.37 -30.51 32.22
C GLN A 192 6.36 -29.20 31.42
N CYS A 193 5.92 -29.29 30.16
CA CYS A 193 5.68 -28.18 29.27
C CYS A 193 4.78 -27.14 29.96
N SER A 194 5.38 -26.08 30.49
CA SER A 194 4.69 -24.91 30.98
C SER A 194 5.33 -23.69 30.31
N HIS A 195 4.58 -23.18 29.32
CA HIS A 195 4.66 -21.88 28.66
C HIS A 195 5.89 -21.02 28.98
N ALA A 196 6.91 -21.13 28.14
CA ALA A 196 7.83 -20.02 27.93
C ALA A 196 7.10 -18.96 27.09
N ASN A 197 6.98 -17.74 27.63
CA ASN A 197 6.61 -16.55 26.88
C ASN A 197 7.60 -16.35 25.72
N SER A 198 7.24 -16.81 24.53
CA SER A 198 7.93 -16.45 23.31
C SER A 198 7.56 -15.00 22.96
N ASN A 199 8.48 -14.07 23.21
CA ASN A 199 8.40 -12.71 22.65
C ASN A 199 8.66 -12.79 21.13
N GLU A 200 7.77 -13.43 20.37
CA GLU A 200 7.85 -13.40 18.92
C GLU A 200 7.34 -12.04 18.43
N PRO A 201 8.17 -11.21 17.78
CA PRO A 201 7.84 -9.81 17.50
C PRO A 201 6.56 -9.63 16.67
N TYR A 202 6.22 -10.60 15.82
CA TYR A 202 5.05 -10.55 14.94
C TYR A 202 3.73 -10.75 15.69
N LEU A 203 3.73 -11.34 16.89
CA LEU A 203 2.51 -11.54 17.69
C LEU A 203 1.88 -10.21 18.16
N GLN A 204 2.64 -9.11 18.09
CA GLN A 204 2.16 -7.77 18.42
C GLN A 204 1.44 -7.08 17.24
N ILE A 205 1.46 -7.67 16.04
CA ILE A 205 0.78 -7.09 14.87
C ILE A 205 -0.75 -7.22 15.07
N PRO A 206 -1.53 -6.12 14.97
CA PRO A 206 -2.98 -6.20 15.04
C PRO A 206 -3.55 -7.18 14.01
N TYR A 207 -4.59 -7.93 14.37
CA TYR A 207 -5.23 -8.95 13.52
C TYR A 207 -4.36 -10.17 13.15
N ILE A 208 -3.12 -10.27 13.64
CA ILE A 208 -2.23 -11.42 13.33
C ILE A 208 -2.81 -12.77 13.77
N SER A 209 -3.60 -12.77 14.84
CA SER A 209 -4.31 -13.96 15.33
C SER A 209 -5.37 -14.48 14.35
N GLN A 210 -5.77 -13.67 13.37
CA GLN A 210 -6.70 -14.03 12.30
C GLN A 210 -5.98 -14.55 11.04
N ILE A 211 -4.65 -14.55 11.03
CA ILE A 211 -3.85 -15.15 9.95
C ILE A 211 -3.58 -16.62 10.28
N PRO A 212 -3.59 -17.52 9.27
CA PRO A 212 -3.12 -18.90 9.44
C PRO A 212 -1.78 -18.96 10.16
N ASN A 213 -1.66 -19.85 11.14
CA ASN A 213 -0.50 -19.93 12.04
C ASN A 213 0.82 -20.00 11.25
N LEU A 214 0.86 -20.86 10.21
CA LEU A 214 2.03 -21.02 9.35
C LEU A 214 2.46 -19.71 8.65
N MET A 215 1.52 -18.80 8.39
CA MET A 215 1.78 -17.57 7.64
C MET A 215 2.18 -16.40 8.53
N ARG A 216 1.87 -16.44 9.84
CA ARG A 216 2.17 -15.33 10.77
C ARG A 216 3.64 -14.91 10.79
N PRO A 217 4.63 -15.82 10.76
CA PRO A 217 6.05 -15.44 10.71
C PRO A 217 6.42 -14.65 9.45
N TYR A 218 5.62 -14.71 8.39
CA TYR A 218 5.86 -14.05 7.11
C TYR A 218 5.10 -12.74 6.94
N ILE A 219 4.26 -12.34 7.91
CA ILE A 219 3.58 -11.06 7.89
C ILE A 219 4.52 -9.99 8.47
N GLU A 220 4.69 -8.90 7.72
CA GLU A 220 5.41 -7.71 8.15
C GLU A 220 4.47 -6.67 8.76
N ASP A 221 3.28 -6.49 8.17
CA ASP A 221 2.27 -5.53 8.61
C ASP A 221 0.87 -5.98 8.15
N ILE A 222 -0.16 -5.54 8.87
CA ILE A 222 -1.57 -5.74 8.52
C ILE A 222 -2.29 -4.40 8.64
N VAL A 223 -2.97 -4.02 7.58
CA VAL A 223 -3.79 -2.82 7.56
C VAL A 223 -5.26 -3.15 7.45
N ASN A 224 -6.01 -2.63 8.42
CA ASN A 224 -7.45 -2.67 8.46
C ASN A 224 -8.04 -1.49 7.67
N VAL A 225 -8.63 -1.77 6.51
CA VAL A 225 -9.37 -0.78 5.72
C VAL A 225 -10.81 -0.63 6.23
N LYS A 226 -11.53 0.38 5.77
CA LYS A 226 -12.95 0.58 6.14
C LYS A 226 -13.82 -0.64 5.74
N GLY A 227 -14.61 -1.15 6.69
CA GLY A 227 -15.53 -2.28 6.53
C GLY A 227 -16.94 -1.86 6.14
N ASP A 228 -17.11 -1.31 4.93
CA ASP A 228 -18.40 -0.83 4.40
C ASP A 228 -18.91 -1.66 3.20
N GLY A 229 -18.52 -2.94 3.14
CA GLY A 229 -18.76 -3.82 2.00
C GLY A 229 -17.88 -3.54 0.77
N ASN A 230 -17.09 -2.47 0.77
CA ASN A 230 -16.09 -2.20 -0.28
C ASN A 230 -14.66 -2.62 0.11
N CYS A 231 -14.47 -3.23 1.29
CA CYS A 231 -13.16 -3.51 1.87
C CYS A 231 -12.19 -4.22 0.91
N GLY A 232 -12.64 -5.22 0.15
CA GLY A 232 -11.79 -5.89 -0.85
C GLY A 232 -11.23 -4.91 -1.90
N PHE A 233 -12.07 -4.03 -2.45
CA PHE A 233 -11.63 -3.02 -3.42
C PHE A 233 -10.78 -1.92 -2.77
N ARG A 234 -11.03 -1.60 -1.50
CA ARG A 234 -10.20 -0.67 -0.70
C ARG A 234 -8.80 -1.24 -0.44
N VAL A 235 -8.69 -2.55 -0.18
CA VAL A 235 -7.40 -3.25 -0.09
C VAL A 235 -6.62 -3.12 -1.40
N VAL A 236 -7.27 -3.30 -2.56
CA VAL A 236 -6.63 -3.08 -3.86
C VAL A 236 -6.15 -1.63 -3.99
N ALA A 237 -7.01 -0.65 -3.72
CA ALA A 237 -6.66 0.77 -3.82
C ALA A 237 -5.44 1.10 -2.95
N ARG A 238 -5.46 0.64 -1.69
CA ARG A 238 -4.35 0.80 -0.75
C ARG A 238 -3.07 0.14 -1.25
N HIS A 239 -3.15 -1.11 -1.74
CA HIS A 239 -1.98 -1.81 -2.28
C HIS A 239 -1.38 -1.06 -3.48
N MET A 240 -2.23 -0.46 -4.31
CA MET A 240 -1.84 0.41 -5.43
C MET A 240 -1.38 1.81 -4.99
N ARG A 241 -1.21 2.03 -3.67
CA ARG A 241 -0.79 3.30 -3.05
C ARG A 241 -1.74 4.46 -3.34
N LEU A 242 -3.01 4.14 -3.60
CA LEU A 242 -4.09 5.10 -3.73
C LEU A 242 -4.76 5.29 -2.36
N ASN A 243 -5.57 6.34 -2.23
CA ASN A 243 -6.44 6.50 -1.08
C ASN A 243 -7.51 5.39 -1.08
N GLU A 244 -7.92 4.89 0.09
CA GLU A 244 -8.95 3.85 0.22
C GLU A 244 -10.28 4.25 -0.45
N ASP A 245 -10.61 5.54 -0.48
CA ASP A 245 -11.80 6.07 -1.17
C ASP A 245 -11.71 5.99 -2.70
N SER A 246 -10.55 5.65 -3.24
CA SER A 246 -10.35 5.36 -4.68
C SER A 246 -10.83 3.96 -5.09
N HIS A 247 -11.50 3.21 -4.21
CA HIS A 247 -12.05 1.89 -4.51
C HIS A 247 -13.00 1.88 -5.72
N VAL A 248 -13.64 3.01 -6.03
CA VAL A 248 -14.47 3.17 -7.24
C VAL A 248 -13.62 3.06 -8.51
N LEU A 249 -12.40 3.62 -8.53
CA LEU A 249 -11.48 3.49 -9.68
C LEU A 249 -11.03 2.05 -9.87
N VAL A 250 -10.79 1.33 -8.78
CA VAL A 250 -10.47 -0.11 -8.82
C VAL A 250 -11.59 -0.88 -9.50
N ARG A 251 -12.85 -0.67 -9.09
CA ARG A 251 -14.02 -1.31 -9.72
C ARG A 251 -14.06 -1.05 -11.22
N HIS A 252 -13.86 0.20 -11.66
CA HIS A 252 -13.81 0.54 -13.09
C HIS A 252 -12.67 -0.17 -13.84
N ALA A 253 -11.49 -0.28 -13.23
CA ALA A 253 -10.36 -1.00 -13.83
C ALA A 253 -10.68 -2.48 -14.03
N LEU A 254 -11.28 -3.14 -13.02
CA LEU A 254 -11.69 -4.55 -13.11
C LEU A 254 -12.83 -4.76 -14.11
N ILE A 255 -13.79 -3.83 -14.19
CA ILE A 255 -14.85 -3.85 -15.20
C ILE A 255 -14.24 -3.77 -16.61
N ASN A 256 -13.27 -2.88 -16.82
CA ASN A 256 -12.62 -2.73 -18.12
C ASN A 256 -11.81 -3.97 -18.48
N GLU A 257 -11.09 -4.55 -17.54
CA GLU A 257 -10.36 -5.81 -17.73
C GLU A 257 -11.31 -6.92 -18.19
N LEU A 258 -12.41 -7.11 -17.46
CA LEU A 258 -13.38 -8.17 -17.73
C LEU A 258 -14.10 -7.94 -19.09
N LYS A 259 -14.43 -6.70 -19.43
CA LYS A 259 -15.05 -6.35 -20.72
C LYS A 259 -14.14 -6.63 -21.90
N ASN A 260 -12.88 -6.18 -21.81
CA ASN A 260 -11.95 -6.23 -22.93
C ASN A 260 -11.46 -7.65 -23.23
N HIS A 261 -11.55 -8.55 -22.26
CA HIS A 261 -11.07 -9.92 -22.36
C HIS A 261 -12.17 -10.95 -22.06
N LYS A 262 -13.45 -10.61 -22.37
CA LYS A 262 -14.61 -11.46 -22.05
C LYS A 262 -14.45 -12.91 -22.51
N SER A 263 -13.90 -13.13 -23.70
CA SER A 263 -13.67 -14.47 -24.27
C SER A 263 -12.78 -15.34 -23.39
N ASP A 264 -11.83 -14.72 -22.70
CA ASP A 264 -10.78 -15.41 -21.96
C ASP A 264 -11.24 -15.75 -20.54
N TYR A 265 -12.18 -14.95 -20.00
CA TYR A 265 -12.84 -15.21 -18.71
C TYR A 265 -14.03 -16.17 -18.82
N PHE A 266 -14.68 -16.26 -19.99
CA PHE A 266 -15.87 -17.10 -20.15
C PHE A 266 -15.66 -18.58 -19.74
N PRO A 267 -14.52 -19.24 -20.06
CA PRO A 267 -14.24 -20.59 -19.60
C PRO A 267 -14.22 -20.75 -18.07
N PHE A 268 -13.80 -19.72 -17.33
CA PHE A 268 -13.78 -19.75 -15.86
C PHE A 268 -15.19 -19.72 -15.26
N TYR A 269 -16.12 -19.03 -15.91
CA TYR A 269 -17.47 -18.80 -15.38
C TYR A 269 -18.51 -19.76 -15.93
N ALA A 270 -18.18 -20.47 -17.01
CA ALA A 270 -18.97 -21.48 -17.73
C ALA A 270 -20.32 -21.01 -18.30
N THR A 271 -20.94 -19.97 -17.74
CA THR A 271 -22.26 -19.48 -18.13
C THR A 271 -22.30 -17.96 -18.24
N GLU A 272 -23.11 -17.46 -19.18
CA GLU A 272 -23.35 -16.02 -19.34
C GLU A 272 -24.02 -15.42 -18.09
N LYS A 273 -24.86 -16.21 -17.40
CA LYS A 273 -25.48 -15.82 -16.13
C LYS A 273 -24.41 -15.54 -15.07
N ARG A 274 -23.45 -16.45 -14.88
CA ARG A 274 -22.37 -16.27 -13.90
C ARG A 274 -21.46 -15.10 -14.24
N TYR A 275 -21.10 -14.95 -15.52
CA TYR A 275 -20.35 -13.79 -16.00
C TYR A 275 -21.09 -12.49 -15.64
N LYS A 276 -22.40 -12.42 -15.90
CA LYS A 276 -23.21 -11.25 -15.61
C LYS A 276 -23.30 -10.95 -14.11
N GLU A 277 -23.44 -11.96 -13.26
CA GLU A 277 -23.43 -11.80 -11.80
C GLU A 277 -22.13 -11.15 -11.30
N ILE A 278 -20.98 -11.64 -11.76
CA ILE A 278 -19.66 -11.11 -11.38
C ILE A 278 -19.49 -9.70 -11.92
N PHE A 279 -19.83 -9.50 -13.19
CA PHE A 279 -19.76 -8.21 -13.86
C PHE A 279 -20.63 -7.16 -13.16
N ASP A 280 -21.87 -7.50 -12.82
CA ASP A 280 -22.79 -6.62 -12.09
C ASP A 280 -22.26 -6.37 -10.66
N GLY A 281 -21.70 -7.38 -9.99
CA GLY A 281 -21.08 -7.25 -8.66
C GLY A 281 -19.91 -6.26 -8.60
N LEU A 282 -19.17 -6.09 -9.70
CA LEU A 282 -18.11 -5.09 -9.80
C LEU A 282 -18.63 -3.66 -9.84
N HIS A 283 -19.85 -3.41 -10.33
CA HIS A 283 -20.38 -2.04 -10.43
C HIS A 283 -20.58 -1.42 -9.03
N PRO A 284 -20.19 -0.14 -8.84
CA PRO A 284 -20.38 0.55 -7.56
C PRO A 284 -21.83 0.48 -7.06
N PRO A 285 -22.05 0.45 -5.73
CA PRO A 285 -23.39 0.51 -5.18
C PRO A 285 -24.08 1.83 -5.54
N THR A 286 -25.39 1.79 -5.75
CA THR A 286 -26.23 2.98 -5.98
C THR A 286 -26.72 3.61 -4.66
N SER A 287 -26.28 3.08 -3.51
CA SER A 287 -26.70 3.54 -2.18
C SER A 287 -26.16 4.95 -1.89
N LYS A 288 -26.99 5.79 -1.26
CA LYS A 288 -26.60 7.17 -0.92
C LYS A 288 -25.46 7.26 0.10
N ASN A 289 -25.29 6.24 0.93
CA ASN A 289 -24.30 6.21 2.01
C ASN A 289 -22.94 5.64 1.54
N GLY A 290 -22.84 5.11 0.33
CA GLY A 290 -21.62 4.50 -0.22
C GLY A 290 -21.35 3.06 0.20
N ASP A 291 -22.10 2.55 1.19
CA ASP A 291 -21.99 1.17 1.65
C ASP A 291 -22.45 0.18 0.57
N ALA A 292 -21.67 -0.88 0.37
CA ALA A 292 -21.95 -1.89 -0.64
C ALA A 292 -22.74 -3.07 -0.03
N PRO A 293 -23.89 -3.44 -0.61
CA PRO A 293 -24.63 -4.63 -0.19
C PRO A 293 -23.86 -5.91 -0.58
N PRO A 294 -24.19 -7.08 0.00
CA PRO A 294 -23.48 -8.35 -0.27
C PRO A 294 -23.33 -8.69 -1.75
N ALA A 295 -24.35 -8.40 -2.57
CA ALA A 295 -24.30 -8.60 -4.02
C ALA A 295 -23.24 -7.77 -4.76
N LYS A 296 -22.61 -6.78 -4.09
CA LYS A 296 -21.55 -5.91 -4.61
C LYS A 296 -20.21 -6.13 -3.91
N TRP A 297 -20.11 -7.13 -3.02
CA TRP A 297 -18.85 -7.43 -2.34
C TRP A 297 -17.84 -8.05 -3.32
N LEU A 298 -16.56 -7.95 -2.95
CA LEU A 298 -15.51 -8.67 -3.66
C LEU A 298 -15.67 -10.17 -3.38
N THR A 299 -15.86 -10.97 -4.43
CA THR A 299 -15.99 -12.42 -4.30
C THR A 299 -14.70 -13.10 -4.73
N SER A 300 -14.03 -13.73 -3.77
CA SER A 300 -13.01 -14.75 -4.06
C SER A 300 -13.70 -16.11 -4.09
N PRO A 301 -13.45 -16.96 -5.09
CA PRO A 301 -12.33 -16.91 -6.04
C PRO A 301 -12.57 -16.14 -7.34
N ASP A 302 -13.80 -15.78 -7.71
CA ASP A 302 -14.13 -15.33 -9.08
C ASP A 302 -13.40 -14.05 -9.54
N MET A 303 -13.18 -13.10 -8.61
CA MET A 303 -12.57 -11.81 -8.91
C MET A 303 -11.04 -11.82 -8.74
N GLY A 304 -10.46 -12.87 -8.15
CA GLY A 304 -9.02 -13.02 -7.94
C GLY A 304 -8.21 -12.95 -9.25
N PRO A 305 -8.53 -13.78 -10.27
CA PRO A 305 -7.87 -13.74 -11.57
C PRO A 305 -8.06 -12.42 -12.33
N ILE A 306 -9.19 -11.73 -12.12
CA ILE A 306 -9.44 -10.40 -12.70
C ILE A 306 -8.45 -9.39 -12.12
N MET A 307 -8.29 -9.36 -10.79
CA MET A 307 -7.33 -8.46 -10.14
C MET A 307 -5.90 -8.76 -10.56
N ALA A 308 -5.53 -10.03 -10.60
CA ALA A 308 -4.18 -10.45 -10.97
C ALA A 308 -3.84 -9.97 -12.40
N SER A 309 -4.75 -10.20 -13.35
CA SER A 309 -4.57 -9.81 -14.76
C SER A 309 -4.58 -8.29 -14.94
N CYS A 310 -5.57 -7.60 -14.38
CA CYS A 310 -5.73 -6.14 -14.47
C CYS A 310 -4.47 -5.37 -14.02
N TYR A 311 -3.82 -5.84 -12.94
CA TYR A 311 -2.62 -5.19 -12.38
C TYR A 311 -1.31 -5.91 -12.70
N ASN A 312 -1.35 -6.93 -13.57
CA ASN A 312 -0.26 -7.82 -13.95
C ASN A 312 0.64 -8.25 -12.77
N ARG A 313 0.03 -8.85 -11.73
CA ARG A 313 0.71 -9.26 -10.50
C ARG A 313 0.10 -10.49 -9.86
N ALA A 314 0.90 -11.19 -9.05
CA ALA A 314 0.38 -12.22 -8.16
C ALA A 314 -0.49 -11.62 -7.05
N VAL A 315 -1.66 -12.22 -6.84
CA VAL A 315 -2.59 -11.90 -5.75
C VAL A 315 -2.70 -13.11 -4.83
N VAL A 316 -2.43 -12.93 -3.55
CA VAL A 316 -2.49 -13.98 -2.53
C VAL A 316 -3.71 -13.76 -1.67
N LEU A 317 -4.48 -14.82 -1.45
CA LEU A 317 -5.57 -14.87 -0.49
C LEU A 317 -5.17 -15.76 0.68
N LEU A 318 -5.16 -15.19 1.89
CA LEU A 318 -5.07 -15.91 3.14
C LEU A 318 -6.45 -15.95 3.78
N THR A 319 -6.97 -17.14 4.04
CA THR A 319 -8.30 -17.30 4.65
C THR A 319 -8.15 -17.58 6.15
N PHE A 320 -8.98 -16.93 6.96
CA PHE A 320 -9.03 -17.18 8.39
C PHE A 320 -9.31 -18.67 8.67
N PRO A 321 -8.46 -19.39 9.44
CA PRO A 321 -8.56 -20.85 9.56
C PRO A 321 -9.92 -21.39 9.99
N LYS A 322 -10.70 -20.62 10.77
CA LYS A 322 -12.03 -21.05 11.22
C LYS A 322 -13.11 -20.99 10.14
N MET A 323 -12.85 -20.32 9.02
CA MET A 323 -13.81 -20.20 7.90
C MET A 323 -13.77 -21.42 6.97
N GLY A 324 -12.76 -22.30 7.09
CA GLY A 324 -12.66 -23.51 6.28
C GLY A 324 -12.34 -23.29 4.79
N GLY A 325 -12.07 -22.05 4.37
CA GLY A 325 -11.64 -21.75 3.00
C GLY A 325 -10.14 -21.97 2.80
N ALA A 326 -9.76 -22.28 1.57
CA ALA A 326 -8.35 -22.46 1.19
C ALA A 326 -7.60 -21.12 1.16
N CYS A 327 -6.28 -21.19 1.34
CA CYS A 327 -5.40 -20.10 0.96
C CYS A 327 -4.92 -20.37 -0.47
N GLU A 328 -4.91 -19.34 -1.32
CA GLU A 328 -4.67 -19.51 -2.76
C GLU A 328 -3.88 -18.33 -3.33
N THR A 329 -3.21 -18.57 -4.45
CA THR A 329 -2.55 -17.53 -5.25
C THR A 329 -3.19 -17.43 -6.63
N TYR A 330 -3.64 -16.23 -7.01
CA TYR A 330 -4.16 -15.91 -8.32
C TYR A 330 -3.07 -15.24 -9.17
N PHE A 331 -2.96 -15.67 -10.42
CA PHE A 331 -2.03 -15.11 -11.40
C PHE A 331 -2.78 -14.52 -12.60
N PRO A 332 -2.15 -13.62 -13.38
CA PRO A 332 -2.68 -13.16 -14.66
C PRO A 332 -3.02 -14.33 -15.59
N ILE A 333 -4.12 -14.22 -16.32
CA ILE A 333 -4.59 -15.29 -17.22
C ILE A 333 -3.79 -15.30 -18.54
N GLN A 334 -3.34 -14.13 -19.00
CA GLN A 334 -2.77 -13.95 -20.34
C GLN A 334 -1.36 -13.36 -20.32
N SER A 335 -1.09 -12.49 -19.35
CA SER A 335 0.13 -11.70 -19.33
C SER A 335 1.30 -12.50 -18.77
N ALA A 336 2.46 -12.40 -19.42
CA ALA A 336 3.72 -12.88 -18.87
C ALA A 336 4.09 -12.14 -17.57
N PRO A 337 4.83 -12.80 -16.66
CA PRO A 337 5.36 -12.14 -15.49
C PRO A 337 6.28 -10.96 -15.85
N PRO A 338 6.22 -9.85 -15.10
CA PRO A 338 7.18 -8.77 -15.26
C PRO A 338 8.58 -9.24 -14.87
N LEU A 339 9.62 -8.45 -15.18
CA LEU A 339 11.02 -8.79 -14.90
C LEU A 339 11.30 -9.14 -13.43
N ASN A 340 10.54 -8.56 -12.50
CA ASN A 340 10.62 -8.88 -11.07
C ASN A 340 9.22 -9.16 -10.51
N PRO A 341 8.71 -10.39 -10.71
CA PRO A 341 7.34 -10.75 -10.35
C PRO A 341 7.11 -10.81 -8.83
N HIS A 342 8.18 -10.91 -8.04
CA HIS A 342 8.12 -10.95 -6.58
C HIS A 342 8.05 -9.57 -5.91
N SER A 343 8.40 -8.50 -6.64
CA SER A 343 8.61 -7.17 -6.07
C SER A 343 7.35 -6.46 -5.56
N ASN A 344 6.14 -6.97 -5.84
CA ASN A 344 4.90 -6.35 -5.38
C ASN A 344 3.70 -7.32 -5.43
N ILE A 345 3.68 -8.29 -4.52
CA ILE A 345 2.58 -9.26 -4.36
C ILE A 345 1.45 -8.60 -3.54
N MET A 346 0.21 -8.73 -4.03
CA MET A 346 -0.96 -8.20 -3.36
C MET A 346 -1.54 -9.27 -2.43
N CYS A 347 -1.43 -9.12 -1.12
CA CYS A 347 -1.94 -10.11 -0.16
C CYS A 347 -3.21 -9.61 0.55
N PHE A 348 -4.27 -10.39 0.39
CA PHE A 348 -5.54 -10.25 1.09
C PHE A 348 -5.58 -11.21 2.26
N CYS A 349 -6.14 -10.77 3.37
CA CYS A 349 -6.55 -11.66 4.45
C CYS A 349 -8.06 -11.58 4.59
N LEU A 350 -8.75 -12.67 4.27
CA LEU A 350 -10.18 -12.82 4.41
C LEU A 350 -10.50 -13.27 5.84
N ILE A 351 -11.22 -12.40 6.54
CA ILE A 351 -11.82 -12.67 7.85
C ILE A 351 -13.35 -12.60 7.68
N PRO A 352 -14.17 -12.96 8.69
CA PRO A 352 -15.62 -12.93 8.53
C PRO A 352 -16.11 -11.58 8.01
N GLU A 353 -16.69 -11.60 6.80
CA GLU A 353 -17.26 -10.45 6.08
C GLU A 353 -16.31 -9.25 5.84
N HIS A 354 -14.98 -9.44 5.96
CA HIS A 354 -14.04 -8.33 5.82
C HIS A 354 -12.70 -8.75 5.22
N PHE A 355 -12.07 -7.83 4.48
CA PHE A 355 -10.75 -7.99 3.91
C PHE A 355 -9.75 -7.06 4.60
N LEU A 356 -8.60 -7.62 4.98
CA LEU A 356 -7.44 -6.88 5.45
C LEU A 356 -6.36 -6.89 4.37
N HIS A 357 -5.53 -5.84 4.35
CA HIS A 357 -4.33 -5.80 3.51
C HIS A 357 -3.14 -6.31 4.31
N ALA A 358 -2.48 -7.37 3.86
CA ALA A 358 -1.25 -7.85 4.48
C ALA A 358 -0.02 -7.45 3.66
N LYS A 359 1.03 -7.03 4.35
CA LYS A 359 2.37 -6.89 3.79
C LYS A 359 3.16 -8.15 4.10
N LEU A 360 3.60 -8.84 3.06
CA LEU A 360 4.40 -10.05 3.16
C LEU A 360 5.89 -9.72 3.21
N LYS A 361 6.66 -10.49 3.98
CA LYS A 361 8.12 -10.48 3.93
C LYS A 361 8.63 -10.97 2.57
N GLU A 362 9.79 -10.49 2.17
CA GLU A 362 10.46 -10.97 0.96
C GLU A 362 10.71 -12.48 1.03
N ASN A 363 10.53 -13.16 -0.10
CA ASN A 363 10.78 -14.60 -0.28
C ASN A 363 10.00 -15.53 0.68
N CYS A 364 8.88 -15.09 1.25
CA CYS A 364 8.05 -15.98 2.08
C CYS A 364 7.42 -17.13 1.29
N SER A 365 7.08 -18.24 1.95
CA SER A 365 6.24 -19.27 1.33
C SER A 365 4.89 -18.68 0.91
N LEU A 366 4.30 -19.19 -0.18
CA LEU A 366 3.03 -18.71 -0.71
C LEU A 366 2.07 -19.86 -1.01
N PRO A 367 0.76 -19.66 -0.83
CA PRO A 367 -0.22 -20.69 -1.14
C PRO A 367 -0.16 -21.15 -2.60
N PRO A 368 -0.66 -22.37 -2.90
CA PRO A 368 -0.67 -22.92 -4.25
C PRO A 368 -1.48 -22.05 -5.23
N PRO A 369 -1.27 -22.22 -6.55
CA PRO A 369 -2.08 -21.55 -7.55
C PRO A 369 -3.55 -21.93 -7.42
N PHE A 370 -4.44 -20.97 -7.72
CA PHE A 370 -5.87 -21.25 -7.89
C PHE A 370 -6.10 -22.33 -8.95
N ASN A 371 -6.88 -23.36 -8.62
CA ASN A 371 -7.00 -24.57 -9.44
C ASN A 371 -7.54 -24.28 -10.85
N GLU A 372 -8.57 -23.45 -10.97
CA GLU A 372 -9.21 -23.15 -12.24
C GLU A 372 -8.29 -22.30 -13.14
N TRP A 373 -7.34 -21.56 -12.56
CA TRP A 373 -6.29 -20.88 -13.32
C TRP A 373 -5.35 -21.88 -13.99
N MET A 374 -5.02 -23.00 -13.33
CA MET A 374 -4.15 -24.04 -13.91
C MET A 374 -4.73 -24.62 -15.20
N THR A 375 -6.06 -24.71 -15.28
CA THR A 375 -6.80 -25.25 -16.44
C THR A 375 -6.91 -24.24 -17.58
N HIS A 376 -7.05 -22.96 -17.28
CA HIS A 376 -7.47 -21.95 -18.27
C HIS A 376 -6.41 -20.86 -18.55
N LYS A 377 -5.21 -20.95 -17.99
CA LYS A 377 -4.08 -20.07 -18.33
C LYS A 377 -3.79 -20.08 -19.83
N ILE A 378 -3.40 -18.93 -20.38
CA ILE A 378 -3.21 -18.73 -21.83
C ILE A 378 -1.77 -18.30 -22.11
N GLY A 379 -1.14 -18.96 -23.09
CA GLY A 379 0.13 -18.53 -23.67
C GLY A 379 1.24 -18.32 -22.63
N GLU A 380 1.80 -17.11 -22.58
CA GLU A 380 2.94 -16.79 -21.73
C GLU A 380 2.61 -16.72 -20.23
N ALA A 381 1.32 -16.77 -19.84
CA ALA A 381 0.91 -16.78 -18.43
C ALA A 381 1.42 -17.99 -17.65
N GLU A 382 1.70 -19.12 -18.31
CA GLU A 382 2.31 -20.28 -17.69
C GLU A 382 3.66 -19.97 -17.01
N GLN A 383 4.36 -18.94 -17.47
CA GLN A 383 5.62 -18.50 -16.87
C GLN A 383 5.48 -18.08 -15.41
N TRP A 384 4.29 -17.65 -14.97
CA TRP A 384 4.04 -17.34 -13.55
C TRP A 384 4.25 -18.56 -12.65
N LEU A 385 3.90 -19.76 -13.10
CA LEU A 385 4.07 -20.98 -12.30
C LEU A 385 5.55 -21.21 -11.98
N PHE A 386 6.42 -21.12 -13.00
CA PHE A 386 7.86 -21.32 -12.82
C PHE A 386 8.51 -20.30 -11.89
N GLN A 387 8.00 -19.07 -11.86
CA GLN A 387 8.54 -18.01 -10.99
C GLN A 387 8.21 -18.26 -9.52
N PHE A 388 7.11 -18.95 -9.19
CA PHE A 388 6.63 -19.09 -7.81
C PHE A 388 6.68 -20.53 -7.27
N LEU A 389 7.11 -21.49 -8.07
CA LEU A 389 7.08 -22.92 -7.75
C LEU A 389 7.85 -23.27 -6.46
N ASP A 390 9.02 -22.68 -6.26
CA ASP A 390 9.84 -22.83 -5.06
C ASP A 390 9.12 -22.35 -3.80
N ARG A 391 8.46 -21.18 -3.89
CA ARG A 391 7.68 -20.60 -2.77
C ARG A 391 6.41 -21.39 -2.46
N GLN A 392 5.81 -22.02 -3.47
CA GLN A 392 4.64 -22.88 -3.35
C GLN A 392 5.00 -24.23 -2.74
N THR A 393 6.09 -24.84 -3.20
CA THR A 393 6.62 -26.09 -2.62
C THR A 393 6.92 -25.91 -1.13
N ALA A 394 7.57 -24.79 -0.77
CA ALA A 394 7.82 -24.46 0.63
C ALA A 394 6.54 -24.27 1.46
N PHE A 395 5.45 -23.79 0.85
CA PHE A 395 4.15 -23.67 1.53
C PHE A 395 3.50 -25.04 1.74
N ASP A 396 3.50 -25.90 0.74
CA ASP A 396 2.95 -27.25 0.85
C ASP A 396 3.68 -28.09 1.90
N GLU A 397 5.00 -27.94 2.00
CA GLU A 397 5.80 -28.54 3.07
C GLU A 397 5.43 -28.02 4.46
N LEU A 398 5.01 -26.76 4.59
CA LEU A 398 4.54 -26.20 5.86
C LEU A 398 3.15 -26.73 6.21
N MET A 399 2.23 -26.78 5.24
CA MET A 399 0.90 -27.34 5.42
C MET A 399 0.96 -28.81 5.84
N SER A 400 1.90 -29.59 5.29
CA SER A 400 2.10 -31.01 5.61
C SER A 400 2.55 -31.26 7.05
N LYS A 401 3.06 -30.23 7.75
CA LYS A 401 3.55 -30.30 9.13
C LYS A 401 2.51 -29.85 10.16
N GLU A 402 1.39 -29.26 9.74
CA GLU A 402 0.32 -28.88 10.67
C GLU A 402 -0.48 -30.12 11.09
N PRO A 403 -0.70 -30.35 12.41
CA PRO A 403 -1.60 -31.39 12.85
C PRO A 403 -3.01 -31.05 12.37
N MET A 404 -3.60 -31.92 11.55
CA MET A 404 -4.99 -31.77 11.15
C MET A 404 -5.86 -31.62 12.40
N PRO A 405 -6.79 -30.65 12.45
CA PRO A 405 -7.77 -30.61 13.51
C PRO A 405 -8.49 -31.97 13.53
N PRO A 406 -8.76 -32.55 14.72
CA PRO A 406 -9.44 -33.84 14.79
C PRO A 406 -10.74 -33.73 14.01
N LYS A 407 -10.88 -34.59 12.99
CA LYS A 407 -12.18 -34.83 12.37
C LYS A 407 -13.12 -35.18 13.52
N LYS A 408 -14.11 -34.32 13.81
CA LYS A 408 -15.22 -34.74 14.65
C LYS A 408 -15.74 -36.03 14.01
N PRO A 409 -15.88 -37.13 14.76
CA PRO A 409 -16.44 -38.34 14.20
C PRO A 409 -17.78 -37.98 13.59
N THR A 410 -17.91 -38.21 12.28
CA THR A 410 -19.21 -38.35 11.64
C THR A 410 -19.91 -39.42 12.45
N ASN A 411 -21.05 -39.09 13.06
CA ASN A 411 -21.92 -40.08 13.67
C ASN A 411 -22.50 -40.97 12.57
N GLU A 412 -21.68 -41.88 12.05
CA GLU A 412 -22.16 -43.11 11.46
C GLU A 412 -22.35 -44.09 12.61
N HIS A 413 -23.54 -44.69 12.68
CA HIS A 413 -24.02 -45.67 13.67
C HIS A 413 -24.82 -45.08 14.84
N ASN A 414 -26.06 -44.67 14.54
CA ASN A 414 -27.19 -45.04 15.38
C ASN A 414 -28.17 -45.84 14.52
N PRO A 415 -28.36 -47.15 14.76
CA PRO A 415 -29.45 -47.89 14.13
C PRO A 415 -30.76 -47.46 14.81
N ILE A 416 -31.63 -46.79 14.07
CA ILE A 416 -33.01 -46.53 14.48
C ILE A 416 -33.78 -47.83 14.23
N ASN A 417 -34.07 -48.57 15.30
CA ASN A 417 -35.05 -49.66 15.28
C ASN A 417 -36.43 -49.09 14.97
N LEU A 418 -37.01 -49.54 13.86
CA LEU A 418 -38.40 -49.36 13.48
C LEU A 418 -39.20 -50.55 14.03
N ASP A 419 -40.16 -50.29 14.91
CA ASP A 419 -41.27 -51.21 15.18
C ASP A 419 -42.59 -50.43 15.19
N THR A 420 -43.30 -50.54 14.05
CA THR A 420 -44.77 -50.69 13.80
C THR A 420 -45.80 -49.69 14.39
N PRO A 421 -47.01 -49.47 13.76
CA PRO A 421 -47.70 -50.35 12.81
C PRO A 421 -48.38 -49.76 11.55
N GLU A 422 -48.62 -50.65 10.58
CA GLU A 422 -49.54 -50.56 9.41
C GLU A 422 -50.99 -50.20 9.83
N LYS A 423 -51.85 -49.48 9.08
CA LYS A 423 -52.45 -49.65 7.72
C LYS A 423 -53.51 -48.52 7.55
N PRO A 424 -54.25 -48.34 6.42
CA PRO A 424 -54.10 -48.91 5.08
C PRO A 424 -54.11 -47.85 3.93
N LYS A 425 -53.75 -48.35 2.73
CA LYS A 425 -53.71 -47.68 1.42
C LYS A 425 -55.07 -47.21 0.91
N GLN A 426 -55.08 -46.09 0.18
CA GLN A 426 -55.98 -45.88 -0.95
C GLN A 426 -55.16 -45.43 -2.16
N GLU A 427 -55.22 -46.24 -3.21
CA GLU A 427 -54.75 -45.99 -4.57
C GLU A 427 -55.68 -45.01 -5.26
N ILE A 428 -55.15 -44.03 -5.99
CA ILE A 428 -55.79 -43.50 -7.20
C ILE A 428 -54.70 -43.30 -8.27
N GLU A 429 -55.01 -43.83 -9.45
CA GLU A 429 -54.21 -43.94 -10.66
C GLU A 429 -53.89 -42.61 -11.36
N VAL A 430 -52.86 -42.74 -12.20
CA VAL A 430 -52.28 -41.83 -13.18
C VAL A 430 -53.29 -41.39 -14.24
N MET A 431 -53.22 -40.12 -14.68
CA MET A 431 -53.51 -39.74 -16.06
C MET A 431 -52.53 -38.65 -16.51
N ASP A 432 -51.74 -39.00 -17.51
CA ASP A 432 -51.02 -38.09 -18.41
C ASP A 432 -52.02 -37.21 -19.19
N GLU A 433 -51.63 -36.00 -19.57
CA GLU A 433 -51.95 -35.38 -20.88
C GLU A 433 -51.21 -34.03 -21.04
N ASP A 434 -50.23 -34.07 -21.94
CA ASP A 434 -50.05 -33.23 -23.13
C ASP A 434 -49.40 -31.83 -23.15
N GLU A 435 -48.54 -31.76 -24.18
CA GLU A 435 -47.81 -30.67 -24.81
C GLU A 435 -48.70 -29.59 -25.44
N ASP A 436 -48.04 -28.48 -25.80
CA ASP A 436 -48.42 -27.48 -26.79
C ASP A 436 -49.62 -26.56 -26.50
N TYR A 437 -49.33 -25.28 -26.18
CA TYR A 437 -49.74 -24.22 -27.10
C TYR A 437 -48.96 -22.91 -26.91
N ALA A 438 -48.85 -22.22 -28.04
CA ALA A 438 -47.97 -21.12 -28.36
C ALA A 438 -48.51 -19.72 -27.97
N ILE A 439 -47.57 -18.78 -27.85
CA ILE A 439 -47.55 -17.44 -28.48
C ILE A 439 -48.70 -16.43 -28.20
N SER A 440 -48.23 -15.22 -27.84
CA SER A 440 -48.69 -13.85 -28.22
C SER A 440 -49.58 -13.01 -27.31
N LEU A 441 -49.14 -11.73 -27.24
CA LEU A 441 -49.82 -10.49 -26.83
C LEU A 441 -50.06 -10.38 -25.31
N VAL A 442 -49.48 -9.41 -24.59
CA VAL A 442 -49.47 -7.93 -24.81
C VAL A 442 -48.21 -7.30 -24.23
#